data_AF-A0A4S2F3E8-F1
#
_entry.id   AF-A0A4S2F3E8-F1
#
_cell.length_a   1.000
_cell.length_b   1.000
_cell.length_c   1.000
_cell.angle_alpha   90.00
_cell.angle_beta   90.00
_cell.angle_gamma   90.00
#
_symmetry.space_group_name_H-M   'P 1'
#
loop_
_entity.id
_entity.type
_entity.pdbx_description
1 polymer ?
#
loop_
_entity_poly.entity_id
_entity_poly.type
_entity_poly.pdbx_seq_one_letter_code
_entity_poly.pdbx_strand_id
1 'polypeptide(L)'
;MDFRLGGSRGCSEGGVTPMSDQSDSRGKSGVLSQEHALLGAALEPAANGYLEASYYGDGSQEPEAFDQGAALCDVGSLVSTCISGKEAAAFVSAVFTGPVPFAGQLVCSLALTGTGTVVSPALVAGIGPQDFCIWAPAETAEGLDSWLHGIAAIDQDGKAPYASVAFEPGAPFSTMLAMVGPQAPQVLGDYLARGVKLPAPGTLSNISLDAIDTVMLHPQIPGASQKDPHNHAYLMVIPNQKVTVLWRSFLSFNSVTPVGTSAFWGWIQEKCPGIVDLLDEPTKPQTPQDLHLKDWLRPTEDFIGARALADGQIP
;
A
#
# COMPACT_ATOMS: atom_id res chain seq x y z
N MET A 1 18.84 -7.84 -14.60
CA MET A 1 17.50 -8.28 -14.17
C MET A 1 16.64 -7.04 -14.33
N ASP A 2 15.93 -6.95 -15.44
CA ASP A 2 15.23 -5.73 -15.85
C ASP A 2 13.78 -5.83 -15.38
N PHE A 3 13.37 -4.92 -14.49
CA PHE A 3 11.96 -4.66 -14.23
C PHE A 3 11.39 -3.94 -15.45
N ARG A 4 10.35 -4.51 -16.08
CA ARG A 4 9.65 -3.86 -17.20
C ARG A 4 8.16 -3.77 -16.87
N LEU A 5 7.72 -2.56 -16.50
CA LEU A 5 6.33 -2.13 -16.65
C LEU A 5 6.25 -1.37 -17.98
N GLY A 6 5.52 -1.90 -18.94
CA GLY A 6 5.54 -1.44 -20.35
C GLY A 6 4.81 -0.11 -20.56
N GLY A 7 5.34 0.72 -21.47
CA GLY A 7 4.83 2.07 -21.79
C GLY A 7 4.29 2.29 -23.21
N SER A 8 3.39 3.29 -23.27
CA SER A 8 3.04 4.29 -24.32
C SER A 8 2.46 3.93 -25.70
N ARG A 9 1.38 4.65 -26.07
CA ARG A 9 1.21 5.49 -27.29
C ARG A 9 -0.03 6.41 -27.17
N GLY A 10 0.02 7.60 -27.79
CA GLY A 10 -0.85 8.76 -27.51
C GLY A 10 -1.79 9.26 -28.63
N CYS A 11 -2.17 10.55 -28.50
CA CYS A 11 -3.03 11.44 -29.32
C CYS A 11 -4.56 11.26 -29.14
N SER A 12 -5.43 12.28 -29.05
CA SER A 12 -5.39 13.74 -29.35
C SER A 12 -6.57 14.49 -28.70
N GLU A 13 -6.47 15.82 -28.63
CA GLU A 13 -7.42 16.81 -28.07
C GLU A 13 -8.82 16.86 -28.71
N GLY A 14 -9.81 17.28 -27.92
CA GLY A 14 -11.13 17.74 -28.37
C GLY A 14 -11.97 18.25 -27.19
N GLY A 15 -12.04 19.57 -27.03
CA GLY A 15 -12.75 20.22 -25.92
C GLY A 15 -14.28 20.17 -26.04
N VAL A 16 -14.93 19.88 -24.92
CA VAL A 16 -16.35 20.17 -24.67
C VAL A 16 -16.50 20.60 -23.21
N THR A 17 -17.09 21.78 -23.01
CA THR A 17 -17.43 22.36 -21.71
C THR A 17 -18.36 21.43 -20.92
N PRO A 18 -18.09 21.08 -19.65
CA PRO A 18 -18.99 20.21 -18.91
C PRO A 18 -20.18 21.01 -18.37
N MET A 19 -21.37 20.63 -18.84
CA MET A 19 -22.61 20.84 -18.11
C MET A 19 -22.48 20.15 -16.74
N SER A 20 -23.01 20.80 -15.71
CA SER A 20 -23.08 20.32 -14.34
C SER A 20 -23.63 18.89 -14.25
N ASP A 21 -22.75 17.92 -14.03
CA ASP A 21 -23.12 16.55 -13.70
C ASP A 21 -23.57 16.51 -12.24
N GLN A 22 -24.82 16.11 -12.04
CA GLN A 22 -25.23 15.53 -10.77
C GLN A 22 -24.36 14.28 -10.58
N SER A 23 -23.49 14.32 -9.58
CA SER A 23 -22.59 13.23 -9.23
C SER A 23 -23.34 11.90 -9.15
N ASP A 24 -23.05 10.99 -10.09
CA ASP A 24 -23.51 9.60 -10.02
C ASP A 24 -22.86 9.00 -8.77
N SER A 25 -23.61 8.90 -7.67
CA SER A 25 -23.15 8.42 -6.36
C SER A 25 -22.92 6.89 -6.34
N ARG A 26 -22.71 6.29 -7.51
CA ARG A 26 -22.45 4.87 -7.70
C ARG A 26 -20.97 4.71 -7.97
N GLY A 27 -20.23 4.22 -6.98
CA GLY A 27 -18.80 3.94 -7.11
C GLY A 27 -18.49 3.05 -8.33
N LYS A 28 -17.26 3.15 -8.83
CA LYS A 28 -16.79 2.38 -9.99
C LYS A 28 -16.57 0.92 -9.61
N SER A 29 -16.99 -0.02 -10.46
CA SER A 29 -16.68 -1.44 -10.24
C SER A 29 -15.19 -1.72 -10.50
N GLY A 30 -14.56 -2.43 -9.57
CA GLY A 30 -13.22 -2.99 -9.71
C GLY A 30 -13.23 -4.38 -10.35
N VAL A 31 -12.04 -4.96 -10.53
CA VAL A 31 -11.83 -6.25 -11.22
C VAL A 31 -12.51 -7.41 -10.49
N LEU A 32 -12.56 -7.36 -9.16
CA LEU A 32 -13.18 -8.40 -8.32
C LEU A 32 -14.62 -8.08 -7.90
N SER A 33 -15.22 -6.96 -8.33
CA SER A 33 -16.56 -6.57 -7.87
C SER A 33 -17.63 -7.65 -8.12
N GLN A 34 -17.53 -8.41 -9.21
CA GLN A 34 -18.45 -9.52 -9.44
C GLN A 34 -18.24 -10.68 -8.45
N GLU A 35 -17.00 -11.01 -8.10
CA GLU A 35 -16.70 -12.06 -7.13
C GLU A 35 -17.20 -11.66 -5.74
N HIS A 36 -16.98 -10.41 -5.35
CA HIS A 36 -17.47 -9.84 -4.09
C HIS A 36 -19.00 -9.93 -4.00
N ALA A 37 -19.71 -9.52 -5.06
CA ALA A 37 -21.16 -9.60 -5.12
C ALA A 37 -21.68 -11.05 -5.05
N LEU A 38 -21.00 -12.00 -5.71
CA LEU A 38 -21.37 -13.43 -5.67
C LEU A 38 -21.21 -14.05 -4.27
N LEU A 39 -20.25 -13.54 -3.49
CA LEU A 39 -20.05 -13.94 -2.10
C LEU A 39 -20.96 -13.20 -1.11
N GLY A 40 -21.84 -12.31 -1.60
CA GLY A 40 -22.76 -11.54 -0.76
C GLY A 40 -22.08 -10.41 0.00
N ALA A 41 -21.04 -9.79 -0.57
CA ALA A 41 -20.40 -8.63 0.01
C ALA A 41 -21.32 -7.41 0.03
N ALA A 42 -21.25 -6.63 1.12
CA ALA A 42 -21.66 -5.24 1.13
C ALA A 42 -20.57 -4.41 0.44
N LEU A 43 -20.93 -3.77 -0.67
CA LEU A 43 -20.01 -2.96 -1.47
C LEU A 43 -20.18 -1.48 -1.15
N GLU A 44 -19.09 -0.82 -0.75
CA GLU A 44 -19.08 0.61 -0.42
C GLU A 44 -18.01 1.35 -1.25
N PRO A 45 -18.21 2.64 -1.58
CA PRO A 45 -17.20 3.42 -2.28
C PRO A 45 -15.99 3.71 -1.38
N ALA A 46 -14.80 3.32 -1.83
CA ALA A 46 -13.53 3.74 -1.26
C ALA A 46 -13.18 5.19 -1.66
N ALA A 47 -12.16 5.78 -1.01
CA ALA A 47 -11.70 7.14 -1.29
C ALA A 47 -11.24 7.36 -2.75
N ASN A 48 -10.78 6.31 -3.44
CA ASN A 48 -10.40 6.36 -4.86
C ASN A 48 -11.61 6.26 -5.82
N GLY A 49 -12.84 6.18 -5.28
CA GLY A 49 -14.10 6.11 -6.01
C GLY A 49 -14.46 4.71 -6.54
N TYR A 50 -13.67 3.67 -6.28
CA TYR A 50 -14.02 2.28 -6.58
C TYR A 50 -14.84 1.64 -5.47
N LEU A 51 -15.68 0.67 -5.81
CA LEU A 51 -16.39 -0.15 -4.84
C LEU A 51 -15.47 -1.21 -4.26
N GLU A 52 -15.35 -1.24 -2.94
CA GLU A 52 -14.67 -2.27 -2.16
C GLU A 52 -15.68 -3.10 -1.35
N ALA A 53 -15.30 -4.33 -1.02
CA ALA A 53 -16.10 -5.18 -0.14
C ALA A 53 -15.82 -4.79 1.32
N SER A 54 -16.75 -4.08 1.96
CA SER A 54 -16.59 -3.69 3.37
C SER A 54 -16.69 -4.89 4.31
N TYR A 55 -17.62 -5.80 4.02
CA TYR A 55 -17.81 -7.08 4.71
C TYR A 55 -18.64 -8.05 3.84
N TYR A 56 -18.59 -9.34 4.16
CA TYR A 56 -19.35 -10.45 3.57
C TYR A 56 -20.42 -10.94 4.55
N GLY A 57 -21.64 -11.15 4.06
CA GLY A 57 -22.76 -11.54 4.92
C GLY A 57 -23.09 -10.45 5.94
N ASP A 58 -22.94 -10.74 7.24
CA ASP A 58 -23.07 -9.76 8.33
C ASP A 58 -21.73 -9.29 8.93
N GLY A 59 -20.61 -9.77 8.39
CA GLY A 59 -19.25 -9.42 8.82
C GLY A 59 -18.82 -9.93 10.19
N SER A 60 -19.71 -10.51 10.99
CA SER A 60 -19.45 -10.81 12.41
C SER A 60 -18.39 -11.87 12.66
N GLN A 61 -18.17 -12.77 11.69
CA GLN A 61 -17.24 -13.91 11.79
C GLN A 61 -15.88 -13.63 11.13
N GLU A 62 -15.74 -12.53 10.40
CA GLU A 62 -14.50 -12.22 9.67
C GLU A 62 -13.28 -12.01 10.57
N PRO A 63 -13.37 -11.36 11.75
CA PRO A 63 -12.22 -11.17 12.63
C PRO A 63 -11.57 -12.49 13.05
N GLU A 64 -12.33 -13.57 13.23
CA GLU A 64 -11.81 -14.87 13.63
C GLU A 64 -10.86 -15.48 12.58
N ALA A 65 -10.96 -15.05 11.31
CA ALA A 65 -10.10 -15.55 10.24
C ALA A 65 -8.62 -15.19 10.44
N PHE A 66 -8.34 -14.03 11.05
CA PHE A 66 -6.98 -13.57 11.33
C PHE A 66 -6.29 -14.42 12.40
N ASP A 67 -7.07 -15.03 13.29
CA ASP A 67 -6.58 -15.83 14.42
C ASP A 67 -6.53 -17.34 14.10
N GLN A 68 -7.53 -17.85 13.38
CA GLN A 68 -7.72 -19.29 13.21
C GLN A 68 -7.21 -19.82 11.86
N GLY A 69 -7.02 -18.95 10.87
CA GLY A 69 -6.83 -19.34 9.47
C GLY A 69 -5.94 -18.39 8.67
N ALA A 70 -6.40 -18.10 7.45
CA ALA A 70 -5.85 -17.12 6.55
C ALA A 70 -6.98 -16.20 6.04
N ALA A 71 -7.00 -14.96 6.51
CA ALA A 71 -7.89 -13.93 6.02
C ALA A 71 -7.42 -13.47 4.63
N LEU A 72 -8.30 -13.50 3.63
CA LEU A 72 -8.06 -13.03 2.27
C LEU A 72 -8.87 -11.74 2.03
N CYS A 73 -8.17 -10.63 1.84
CA CYS A 73 -8.79 -9.32 1.59
C CYS A 73 -8.40 -8.80 0.21
N ASP A 74 -9.36 -8.18 -0.49
CA ASP A 74 -9.06 -7.30 -1.61
C ASP A 74 -8.64 -5.94 -1.05
N VAL A 75 -7.39 -5.56 -1.28
CA VAL A 75 -6.80 -4.27 -0.85
C VAL A 75 -6.40 -3.44 -2.07
N GLY A 76 -7.16 -3.57 -3.17
CA GLY A 76 -6.99 -2.76 -4.38
C GLY A 76 -7.17 -1.26 -4.17
N SER A 77 -7.63 -0.81 -3.00
CA SER A 77 -7.63 0.59 -2.58
C SER A 77 -6.23 1.13 -2.23
N LEU A 78 -5.20 0.28 -2.08
CA LEU A 78 -3.82 0.75 -2.00
C LEU A 78 -3.36 1.31 -3.36
N VAL A 79 -3.06 2.61 -3.37
CA VAL A 79 -2.61 3.33 -4.55
C VAL A 79 -1.08 3.31 -4.59
N SER A 80 -0.52 3.01 -5.77
CA SER A 80 0.93 2.97 -5.93
C SER A 80 1.50 4.02 -6.87
N THR A 81 2.68 4.52 -6.51
CA THR A 81 3.49 5.45 -7.30
C THR A 81 4.93 4.95 -7.33
N CYS A 82 5.51 4.84 -8.52
CA CYS A 82 6.92 4.55 -8.73
C CYS A 82 7.73 5.83 -8.80
N ILE A 83 8.89 5.83 -8.15
CA ILE A 83 9.87 6.92 -8.19
C ILE A 83 11.14 6.39 -8.81
N SER A 84 11.65 7.08 -9.83
CA SER A 84 12.91 6.73 -10.48
C SER A 84 13.81 7.94 -10.67
N GLY A 85 15.09 7.71 -10.94
CA GLY A 85 16.05 8.76 -11.28
C GLY A 85 17.28 8.76 -10.40
N LYS A 86 18.30 9.52 -10.84
CA LYS A 86 19.62 9.51 -10.20
C LYS A 86 19.57 10.01 -8.75
N GLU A 87 18.69 10.97 -8.47
CA GLU A 87 18.49 11.52 -7.13
C GLU A 87 17.33 10.87 -6.35
N ALA A 88 16.71 9.80 -6.89
CA ALA A 88 15.56 9.14 -6.26
C ALA A 88 15.85 8.62 -4.84
N ALA A 89 17.03 8.02 -4.62
CA ALA A 89 17.41 7.54 -3.29
C ALA A 89 17.55 8.68 -2.27
N ALA A 90 18.13 9.81 -2.68
CA ALA A 90 18.25 11.00 -1.83
C ALA A 90 16.87 11.62 -1.54
N PHE A 91 16.01 11.66 -2.56
CA PHE A 91 14.63 12.11 -2.43
C PHE A 91 13.82 11.24 -1.46
N VAL A 92 13.84 9.91 -1.63
CA VAL A 92 13.19 8.95 -0.73
C VAL A 92 13.70 9.11 0.69
N SER A 93 15.02 9.27 0.88
CA SER A 93 15.61 9.54 2.20
C SER A 93 15.04 10.81 2.83
N ALA A 94 14.85 11.87 2.06
CA ALA A 94 14.38 13.15 2.56
C ALA A 94 12.89 13.13 2.93
N VAL A 95 12.04 12.49 2.13
CA VAL A 95 10.58 12.60 2.28
C VAL A 95 9.96 11.54 3.18
N PHE A 96 10.62 10.39 3.36
CA PHE A 96 10.12 9.28 4.18
C PHE A 96 10.89 9.18 5.50
N THR A 97 10.24 8.73 6.57
CA THR A 97 10.83 8.56 7.90
C THR A 97 11.60 7.25 8.07
N GLY A 98 11.31 6.22 7.29
CA GLY A 98 12.01 4.93 7.32
C GLY A 98 13.38 4.99 6.64
N PRO A 99 14.24 3.95 6.81
CA PRO A 99 15.47 3.84 6.03
C PRO A 99 15.17 3.69 4.53
N VAL A 100 16.07 4.17 3.67
CA VAL A 100 15.97 3.96 2.22
C VAL A 100 16.16 2.46 1.92
N PRO A 101 15.17 1.77 1.33
CA PRO A 101 15.29 0.34 1.04
C PRO A 101 16.26 0.09 -0.11
N PHE A 102 17.07 -0.96 0.00
CA PHE A 102 17.78 -1.53 -1.15
C PHE A 102 16.82 -2.30 -2.07
N ALA A 103 17.27 -2.63 -3.28
CA ALA A 103 16.49 -3.49 -4.18
C ALA A 103 16.10 -4.82 -3.50
N GLY A 104 14.80 -5.13 -3.50
CA GLY A 104 14.21 -6.29 -2.82
C GLY A 104 13.84 -6.07 -1.35
N GLN A 105 14.10 -4.89 -0.79
CA GLN A 105 13.66 -4.52 0.56
C GLN A 105 12.38 -3.70 0.55
N LEU A 106 11.63 -3.84 1.64
CA LEU A 106 10.36 -3.19 1.88
C LEU A 106 10.36 -2.57 3.27
N VAL A 107 9.99 -1.29 3.36
CA VAL A 107 10.03 -0.51 4.59
C VAL A 107 8.67 0.14 4.82
N CYS A 108 8.10 -0.07 6.01
CA CYS A 108 6.98 0.72 6.50
C CYS A 108 7.51 2.09 6.93
N SER A 109 6.92 3.16 6.42
CA SER A 109 7.38 4.52 6.65
C SER A 109 6.22 5.51 6.70
N LEU A 110 6.46 6.69 7.24
CA LEU A 110 5.58 7.84 7.14
C LEU A 110 6.20 8.86 6.17
N ALA A 111 5.36 9.65 5.50
CA ALA A 111 5.75 10.94 4.94
C ALA A 111 5.24 12.04 5.87
N LEU A 112 6.08 13.04 6.16
CA LEU A 112 5.74 14.14 7.05
C LEU A 112 5.83 15.48 6.35
N THR A 113 5.09 16.47 6.86
CA THR A 113 5.29 17.87 6.52
C THR A 113 6.52 18.44 7.24
N GLY A 114 6.96 19.65 6.85
CA GLY A 114 8.03 20.36 7.56
C GLY A 114 7.73 20.67 9.02
N THR A 115 6.45 20.66 9.44
CA THR A 115 6.02 20.85 10.84
C THR A 115 5.90 19.53 11.61
N GLY A 116 6.28 18.40 11.01
CA GLY A 116 6.26 17.09 11.64
C GLY A 116 4.89 16.42 11.69
N THR A 117 3.88 16.96 11.01
CA THR A 117 2.57 16.33 10.89
C THR A 117 2.61 15.23 9.83
N VAL A 118 1.90 14.13 10.05
CA VAL A 118 1.84 13.00 9.11
C VAL A 118 1.02 13.38 7.88
N VAL A 119 1.59 13.16 6.70
CA VAL A 119 0.91 13.30 5.40
C VAL A 119 0.25 11.98 5.03
N SER A 120 0.99 10.87 5.12
CA SER A 120 0.51 9.55 4.74
C SER A 120 1.41 8.46 5.31
N PRO A 121 0.85 7.30 5.69
CA PRO A 121 1.62 6.09 5.87
C PRO A 121 1.88 5.41 4.52
N ALA A 122 3.05 4.79 4.39
CA ALA A 122 3.49 4.22 3.13
C ALA A 122 4.30 2.93 3.31
N LEU A 123 4.10 2.01 2.38
CA LEU A 123 5.04 0.92 2.12
C LEU A 123 6.01 1.39 1.02
N VAL A 124 7.30 1.51 1.34
CA VAL A 124 8.35 1.93 0.42
C VAL A 124 9.20 0.72 0.04
N ALA A 125 9.18 0.33 -1.23
CA ALA A 125 9.97 -0.77 -1.76
C ALA A 125 11.12 -0.25 -2.62
N GLY A 126 12.31 -0.83 -2.44
CA GLY A 126 13.37 -0.73 -3.43
C GLY A 126 13.13 -1.75 -4.53
N ILE A 127 12.85 -1.29 -5.75
CA ILE A 127 12.65 -2.15 -6.93
C ILE A 127 13.85 -2.14 -7.88
N GLY A 128 14.79 -1.21 -7.68
CA GLY A 128 16.04 -1.13 -8.42
C GLY A 128 17.06 -0.25 -7.69
N PRO A 129 18.28 -0.09 -8.23
CA PRO A 129 19.31 0.77 -7.63
C PRO A 129 18.91 2.24 -7.53
N GLN A 130 17.99 2.68 -8.40
CA GLN A 130 17.50 4.06 -8.50
C GLN A 130 15.98 4.10 -8.65
N ASP A 131 15.31 2.99 -8.33
CA ASP A 131 13.89 2.80 -8.60
C ASP A 131 13.21 2.30 -7.33
N PHE A 132 12.13 3.00 -6.97
CA PHE A 132 11.33 2.73 -5.79
C PHE A 132 9.86 2.63 -6.18
N CYS A 133 9.09 1.84 -5.43
CA CYS A 133 7.64 1.83 -5.55
C CYS A 133 7.04 2.05 -4.17
N ILE A 134 6.06 2.92 -4.10
CA ILE A 134 5.38 3.33 -2.87
C ILE A 134 3.94 2.88 -2.97
N TRP A 135 3.39 2.31 -1.90
CA TRP A 135 1.95 2.08 -1.75
C TRP A 135 1.44 2.88 -0.56
N ALA A 136 0.35 3.62 -0.77
CA ALA A 136 -0.35 4.36 0.28
C ALA A 136 -1.85 4.05 0.23
N PRO A 137 -2.56 4.10 1.38
CA PRO A 137 -4.02 4.01 1.42
C PRO A 137 -4.68 5.10 0.57
N ALA A 138 -5.80 4.78 -0.08
CA ALA A 138 -6.51 5.70 -0.98
C ALA A 138 -6.87 7.03 -0.31
N GLU A 139 -7.17 7.00 0.99
CA GLU A 139 -7.57 8.14 1.82
C GLU A 139 -6.49 9.23 1.89
N THR A 140 -5.21 8.84 1.75
CA THR A 140 -4.06 9.74 1.86
C THR A 140 -3.22 9.82 0.58
N ALA A 141 -3.52 8.98 -0.41
CA ALA A 141 -2.70 8.85 -1.62
C ALA A 141 -2.62 10.14 -2.45
N GLU A 142 -3.73 10.86 -2.63
CA GLU A 142 -3.73 12.14 -3.38
C GLU A 142 -2.91 13.23 -2.65
N GLY A 143 -3.04 13.28 -1.33
CA GLY A 143 -2.25 14.20 -0.48
C GLY A 143 -0.76 13.87 -0.52
N LEU A 144 -0.41 12.58 -0.48
CA LEU A 144 0.96 12.12 -0.63
C LEU A 144 1.51 12.46 -2.02
N ASP A 145 0.77 12.18 -3.08
CA ASP A 145 1.21 12.47 -4.46
C ASP A 145 1.49 13.96 -4.66
N SER A 146 0.57 14.81 -4.22
CA SER A 146 0.72 16.28 -4.27
C SER A 146 1.94 16.74 -3.47
N TRP A 147 2.15 16.16 -2.28
CA TRP A 147 3.30 16.46 -1.42
C TRP A 147 4.63 16.07 -2.09
N LEU A 148 4.74 14.85 -2.63
CA LEU A 148 5.94 14.36 -3.28
C LEU A 148 6.31 15.22 -4.50
N HIS A 149 5.35 15.53 -5.36
CA HIS A 149 5.56 16.42 -6.51
C HIS A 149 5.97 17.83 -6.08
N GLY A 150 5.36 18.36 -5.00
CA GLY A 150 5.73 19.64 -4.42
C GLY A 150 7.20 19.70 -3.96
N ILE A 151 7.69 18.66 -3.28
CA ILE A 151 9.09 18.57 -2.85
C ILE A 151 10.04 18.41 -4.04
N ALA A 152 9.68 17.57 -5.02
CA ALA A 152 10.52 17.36 -6.20
C ALA A 152 10.67 18.62 -7.06
N ALA A 153 9.66 19.51 -7.05
CA ALA A 153 9.64 20.77 -7.77
C ALA A 153 10.40 21.91 -7.06
N ILE A 154 10.99 21.70 -5.88
CA ILE A 154 11.75 22.73 -5.18
C ILE A 154 12.96 23.14 -6.02
N ASP A 155 13.04 24.44 -6.34
CA ASP A 155 14.21 25.11 -6.89
C ASP A 155 14.54 26.32 -6.01
N GLN A 156 15.76 26.37 -5.48
CA GLN A 156 16.28 27.50 -4.72
C GLN A 156 17.56 28.02 -5.36
N ASP A 157 17.55 29.29 -5.78
CA ASP A 157 18.68 29.96 -6.42
C ASP A 157 19.25 29.21 -7.64
N GLY A 158 18.38 28.56 -8.42
CA GLY A 158 18.75 27.77 -9.60
C GLY A 158 19.31 26.39 -9.27
N LYS A 159 19.10 25.90 -8.04
CA LYS A 159 19.42 24.54 -7.61
C LYS A 159 18.13 23.76 -7.40
N ALA A 160 17.87 22.84 -8.32
CA ALA A 160 16.81 21.85 -8.23
C ALA A 160 17.41 20.48 -7.82
N PRO A 161 17.49 20.16 -6.52
CA PRO A 161 18.18 18.97 -6.02
C PRO A 161 17.55 17.65 -6.49
N TYR A 162 16.29 17.69 -6.93
CA TYR A 162 15.51 16.51 -7.32
C TYR A 162 15.07 16.57 -8.78
N ALA A 163 15.76 17.35 -9.62
CA ALA A 163 15.35 17.57 -11.02
C ALA A 163 15.29 16.31 -11.89
N SER A 164 16.02 15.23 -11.55
CA SER A 164 15.92 13.95 -12.28
C SER A 164 14.91 12.96 -11.71
N VAL A 165 14.24 13.31 -10.60
CA VAL A 165 13.23 12.45 -9.99
C VAL A 165 11.99 12.44 -10.90
N ALA A 166 11.62 11.25 -11.35
CA ALA A 166 10.44 11.01 -12.16
C ALA A 166 9.43 10.17 -11.37
N PHE A 167 8.15 10.48 -11.59
CA PHE A 167 7.03 9.78 -10.99
C PHE A 167 6.21 9.08 -12.07
N GLU A 168 5.88 7.81 -11.84
CA GLU A 168 5.00 7.03 -12.71
C GLU A 168 3.94 6.32 -11.86
N PRO A 169 2.71 6.14 -12.36
CA PRO A 169 1.74 5.27 -11.69
C PRO A 169 2.33 3.88 -11.47
N GLY A 170 2.33 3.41 -10.22
CA GLY A 170 2.74 2.06 -9.88
C GLY A 170 1.68 1.05 -10.32
N ALA A 171 2.12 -0.06 -10.89
CA ALA A 171 1.29 -1.24 -11.19
C ALA A 171 -0.13 -0.96 -11.78
N PRO A 172 -0.27 -0.12 -12.84
CA PRO A 172 -1.57 0.38 -13.30
C PRO A 172 -2.54 -0.69 -13.85
N PHE A 173 -2.06 -1.92 -14.06
CA PHE A 173 -2.84 -3.06 -14.55
C PHE A 173 -2.85 -4.23 -13.58
N SER A 174 -2.71 -3.92 -12.29
CA SER A 174 -2.67 -4.91 -11.22
C SER A 174 -3.67 -4.57 -10.12
N THR A 175 -4.10 -5.61 -9.42
CA THR A 175 -4.90 -5.54 -8.19
C THR A 175 -4.04 -6.10 -7.08
N MET A 176 -4.23 -5.60 -5.85
CA MET A 176 -3.50 -6.07 -4.68
C MET A 176 -4.42 -6.90 -3.79
N LEU A 177 -3.99 -8.11 -3.45
CA LEU A 177 -4.64 -8.95 -2.45
C LEU A 177 -3.78 -9.03 -1.20
N ALA A 178 -4.40 -9.06 -0.02
CA ALA A 178 -3.74 -9.35 1.24
C ALA A 178 -4.14 -10.75 1.72
N MET A 179 -3.15 -11.55 2.14
CA MET A 179 -3.37 -12.80 2.86
C MET A 179 -2.70 -12.71 4.22
N VAL A 180 -3.49 -12.77 5.29
CA VAL A 180 -3.06 -12.49 6.66
C VAL A 180 -3.43 -13.64 7.59
N GLY A 181 -2.55 -13.98 8.53
CA GLY A 181 -2.83 -14.93 9.60
C GLY A 181 -1.91 -16.16 9.61
N PRO A 182 -2.04 -17.03 10.61
CA PRO A 182 -1.10 -18.11 10.87
C PRO A 182 -1.02 -19.15 9.74
N GLN A 183 -2.09 -19.33 8.97
CA GLN A 183 -2.11 -20.30 7.85
C GLN A 183 -1.69 -19.69 6.50
N ALA A 184 -1.51 -18.37 6.41
CA ALA A 184 -1.13 -17.70 5.16
C ALA A 184 0.17 -18.25 4.53
N PRO A 185 1.27 -18.50 5.28
CA PRO A 185 2.48 -19.07 4.70
C PRO A 185 2.27 -20.47 4.09
N GLN A 186 1.43 -21.29 4.70
CA GLN A 186 1.14 -22.64 4.21
C GLN A 186 0.31 -22.58 2.93
N VAL A 187 -0.77 -21.80 2.93
CA VAL A 187 -1.63 -21.63 1.76
C VAL A 187 -0.84 -21.11 0.56
N LEU A 188 -0.04 -20.05 0.74
CA LEU A 188 0.78 -19.50 -0.34
C LEU A 188 1.90 -20.48 -0.76
N GLY A 189 2.46 -21.22 0.21
CA GLY A 189 3.50 -22.22 -0.02
C GLY A 189 3.09 -23.32 -0.98
N ASP A 190 1.81 -23.73 -0.97
CA ASP A 190 1.28 -24.78 -1.84
C ASP A 190 1.25 -24.39 -3.33
N TYR A 191 1.34 -23.10 -3.65
CA TYR A 191 1.42 -22.57 -5.02
C TYR A 191 2.86 -22.45 -5.54
N LEU A 192 3.87 -22.59 -4.67
CA LEU A 192 5.26 -22.32 -5.03
C LEU A 192 5.90 -23.50 -5.76
N ALA A 193 6.67 -23.18 -6.81
CA ALA A 193 7.56 -24.15 -7.43
C ALA A 193 8.64 -24.63 -6.44
N ARG A 194 9.13 -25.86 -6.65
CA ARG A 194 10.13 -26.48 -5.77
C ARG A 194 11.37 -25.59 -5.61
N GLY A 195 11.69 -25.23 -4.36
CA GLY A 195 12.88 -24.45 -4.02
C GLY A 195 12.65 -22.93 -4.02
N VAL A 196 11.50 -22.46 -4.50
CA VAL A 196 11.06 -21.07 -4.30
C VAL A 196 10.58 -20.90 -2.86
N LYS A 197 10.83 -19.73 -2.28
CA LYS A 197 10.42 -19.40 -0.91
C LYS A 197 9.64 -18.08 -0.93
N LEU A 198 8.72 -17.94 0.01
CA LEU A 198 8.08 -16.66 0.31
C LEU A 198 9.12 -15.63 0.77
N PRO A 199 8.89 -14.32 0.53
CA PRO A 199 9.76 -13.27 1.02
C PRO A 199 9.82 -13.27 2.55
N ALA A 200 11.01 -12.97 3.08
CA ALA A 200 11.19 -12.73 4.50
C ALA A 200 10.50 -11.42 4.93
N PRO A 201 10.19 -11.22 6.21
CA PRO A 201 9.69 -9.94 6.70
C PRO A 201 10.59 -8.77 6.27
N GLY A 202 9.97 -7.66 5.85
CA GLY A 202 10.68 -6.47 5.36
C GLY A 202 11.27 -6.63 3.96
N THR A 203 10.81 -7.62 3.19
CA THR A 203 11.30 -7.86 1.82
C THR A 203 10.16 -8.05 0.82
N LEU A 204 10.51 -7.96 -0.46
CA LEU A 204 9.65 -8.32 -1.57
C LEU A 204 10.38 -9.24 -2.55
N SER A 205 9.63 -9.98 -3.33
CA SER A 205 10.18 -10.86 -4.37
C SER A 205 9.19 -11.10 -5.49
N ASN A 206 9.70 -11.25 -6.71
CA ASN A 206 8.92 -11.73 -7.85
C ASN A 206 8.76 -13.25 -7.70
N ILE A 207 7.52 -13.71 -7.59
CA ILE A 207 7.18 -15.12 -7.38
C ILE A 207 6.05 -15.49 -8.34
N SER A 208 6.14 -16.66 -8.94
CA SER A 208 5.02 -17.25 -9.67
C SER A 208 4.19 -18.13 -8.74
N LEU A 209 2.91 -17.81 -8.56
CA LEU A 209 1.94 -18.62 -7.83
C LEU A 209 1.16 -19.45 -8.87
N ASP A 210 1.42 -20.76 -8.93
CA ASP A 210 0.88 -21.65 -9.99
C ASP A 210 1.03 -21.06 -11.41
N ALA A 211 2.27 -20.69 -11.75
CA ALA A 211 2.66 -20.04 -13.01
C ALA A 211 2.05 -18.65 -13.29
N ILE A 212 1.38 -18.03 -12.32
CA ILE A 212 0.95 -16.62 -12.41
C ILE A 212 2.03 -15.75 -11.75
N ASP A 213 2.69 -14.91 -12.54
CA ASP A 213 3.70 -13.98 -12.04
C ASP A 213 3.07 -12.91 -11.15
N THR A 214 3.63 -12.78 -9.94
CA THR A 214 3.20 -11.84 -8.91
C THR A 214 4.40 -11.15 -8.29
N VAL A 215 4.19 -9.96 -7.73
CA VAL A 215 5.13 -9.39 -6.76
C VAL A 215 4.57 -9.65 -5.37
N MET A 216 5.29 -10.43 -4.58
CA MET A 216 4.93 -10.75 -3.21
C MET A 216 5.68 -9.81 -2.26
N LEU A 217 4.95 -9.13 -1.39
CA LEU A 217 5.47 -8.23 -0.36
C LEU A 217 5.17 -8.84 1.01
N HIS A 218 6.12 -8.76 1.94
CA HIS A 218 5.93 -9.17 3.32
C HIS A 218 6.32 -8.02 4.25
N PRO A 219 5.40 -7.04 4.49
CA PRO A 219 5.68 -5.88 5.33
C PRO A 219 6.07 -6.32 6.75
N GLN A 220 7.09 -5.65 7.29
CA GLN A 220 7.44 -5.75 8.70
C GLN A 220 6.80 -4.59 9.45
N ILE A 221 5.67 -4.84 10.12
CA ILE A 221 4.98 -3.82 10.93
C ILE A 221 5.88 -3.42 12.12
N PRO A 222 6.32 -2.15 12.21
CA PRO A 222 7.11 -1.68 13.35
C PRO A 222 6.33 -1.84 14.66
N GLY A 223 7.01 -2.29 15.71
CA GLY A 223 6.40 -2.58 17.02
C GLY A 223 5.72 -3.97 17.12
N ALA A 224 5.44 -4.64 16.00
CA ALA A 224 4.82 -5.97 16.02
C ALA A 224 5.86 -7.11 16.08
N SER A 225 5.58 -8.14 16.88
CA SER A 225 6.44 -9.32 16.99
C SER A 225 6.39 -10.16 15.71
N GLN A 226 7.53 -10.28 15.03
CA GLN A 226 7.66 -11.11 13.82
C GLN A 226 7.70 -12.62 14.09
N LYS A 227 7.75 -13.02 15.37
CA LYS A 227 7.63 -14.42 15.78
C LYS A 227 6.18 -14.86 15.96
N ASP A 228 5.27 -13.89 16.05
CA ASP A 228 3.85 -14.17 16.21
C ASP A 228 3.25 -14.47 14.83
N PRO A 229 2.80 -15.71 14.58
CA PRO A 229 2.31 -16.10 13.27
C PRO A 229 1.05 -15.34 12.83
N HIS A 230 0.32 -14.70 13.76
CA HIS A 230 -0.83 -13.84 13.45
C HIS A 230 -0.43 -12.50 12.82
N ASN A 231 0.87 -12.17 12.83
CA ASN A 231 1.41 -10.97 12.20
C ASN A 231 1.95 -11.23 10.79
N HIS A 232 1.84 -12.48 10.29
CA HIS A 232 2.18 -12.77 8.90
C HIS A 232 1.15 -12.13 7.97
N ALA A 233 1.57 -11.08 7.26
CA ALA A 233 0.79 -10.41 6.24
C ALA A 233 1.57 -10.45 4.92
N TYR A 234 0.98 -11.07 3.92
CA TYR A 234 1.52 -11.09 2.56
C TYR A 234 0.63 -10.28 1.66
N LEU A 235 1.21 -9.31 0.94
CA LEU A 235 0.50 -8.55 -0.08
C LEU A 235 0.97 -9.02 -1.45
N MET A 236 0.03 -9.25 -2.35
CA MET A 236 0.25 -9.82 -3.68
C MET A 236 -0.19 -8.81 -4.72
N VAL A 237 0.77 -8.27 -5.48
CA VAL A 237 0.47 -7.47 -6.68
C VAL A 237 0.27 -8.44 -7.84
N ILE A 238 -0.97 -8.54 -8.33
CA ILE A 238 -1.39 -9.55 -9.30
C ILE A 238 -1.93 -8.85 -10.55
N PRO A 239 -1.55 -9.28 -11.77
CA PRO A 239 -2.15 -8.75 -13.00
C PRO A 239 -3.67 -8.89 -13.00
N ASN A 240 -4.39 -7.83 -13.39
CA ASN A 240 -5.85 -7.79 -13.38
C ASN A 240 -6.51 -8.94 -14.16
N GLN A 241 -5.85 -9.41 -15.22
CA GLN A 241 -6.34 -10.54 -16.03
C GLN A 241 -6.29 -11.89 -15.30
N LYS A 242 -5.59 -11.98 -14.17
CA LYS A 242 -5.31 -13.22 -13.44
C LYS A 242 -5.84 -13.21 -12.01
N VAL A 243 -6.15 -12.05 -11.45
CA VAL A 243 -6.57 -11.92 -10.03
C VAL A 243 -7.81 -12.76 -9.70
N THR A 244 -8.82 -12.80 -10.58
CA THR A 244 -10.03 -13.63 -10.36
C THR A 244 -9.70 -15.12 -10.25
N VAL A 245 -8.69 -15.62 -10.98
CA VAL A 245 -8.27 -17.01 -10.93
C VAL A 245 -7.65 -17.31 -9.57
N LEU A 246 -6.70 -16.49 -9.12
CA LEU A 246 -6.06 -16.65 -7.82
C LEU A 246 -7.04 -16.48 -6.66
N TRP A 247 -7.93 -15.47 -6.73
CA TRP A 247 -8.99 -15.25 -5.74
C TRP A 247 -9.81 -16.51 -5.50
N ARG A 248 -10.39 -17.07 -6.56
CA ARG A 248 -11.19 -18.31 -6.47
C ARG A 248 -10.38 -19.52 -6.00
N SER A 249 -9.13 -19.61 -6.46
CA SER A 249 -8.23 -20.70 -6.08
C SER A 249 -7.88 -20.65 -4.59
N PHE A 250 -7.58 -19.49 -4.03
CA PHE A 250 -7.36 -19.32 -2.60
C PHE A 250 -8.60 -19.68 -1.78
N LEU A 251 -9.78 -19.26 -2.22
CA LEU A 251 -11.05 -19.59 -1.55
C LEU A 251 -11.44 -21.07 -1.63
N SER A 252 -10.70 -21.90 -2.37
CA SER A 252 -10.89 -23.36 -2.36
C SER A 252 -10.25 -24.04 -1.14
N PHE A 253 -9.40 -23.33 -0.40
CA PHE A 253 -8.80 -23.82 0.84
C PHE A 253 -9.78 -23.63 2.01
N ASN A 254 -10.03 -24.70 2.77
CA ASN A 254 -10.90 -24.64 3.96
C ASN A 254 -10.37 -23.72 5.07
N SER A 255 -9.09 -23.36 5.01
CA SER A 255 -8.42 -22.46 5.96
C SER A 255 -8.48 -21.00 5.55
N VAL A 256 -8.98 -20.68 4.35
CA VAL A 256 -9.04 -19.33 3.81
C VAL A 256 -10.45 -18.79 3.92
N THR A 257 -10.59 -17.63 4.53
CA THR A 257 -11.86 -16.91 4.66
C THR A 257 -11.76 -15.57 3.93
N PRO A 258 -12.68 -15.24 3.01
CA PRO A 258 -12.74 -13.89 2.45
C PRO A 258 -13.16 -12.92 3.56
N VAL A 259 -12.45 -11.80 3.69
CA VAL A 259 -12.77 -10.74 4.64
C VAL A 259 -12.86 -9.42 3.91
N GLY A 260 -13.73 -8.54 4.38
CA GLY A 260 -13.87 -7.20 3.85
C GLY A 260 -12.84 -6.23 4.43
N THR A 261 -12.80 -5.03 3.85
CA THR A 261 -11.88 -3.97 4.25
C THR A 261 -12.11 -3.52 5.69
N SER A 262 -13.34 -3.59 6.21
CA SER A 262 -13.62 -3.25 7.61
C SER A 262 -12.91 -4.19 8.59
N ALA A 263 -12.95 -5.51 8.36
CA ALA A 263 -12.26 -6.47 9.22
C ALA A 263 -10.73 -6.38 9.06
N PHE A 264 -10.24 -6.15 7.84
CA PHE A 264 -8.81 -5.92 7.58
C PHE A 264 -8.27 -4.69 8.30
N TRP A 265 -8.97 -3.54 8.22
CA TRP A 265 -8.58 -2.34 8.95
C TRP A 265 -8.75 -2.50 10.46
N GLY A 266 -9.74 -3.25 10.93
CA GLY A 266 -9.85 -3.67 12.33
C GLY A 266 -8.61 -4.44 12.82
N TRP A 267 -8.11 -5.39 12.02
CA TRP A 267 -6.86 -6.09 12.32
C TRP A 267 -5.66 -5.14 12.32
N ILE A 268 -5.56 -4.20 11.37
CA ILE A 268 -4.51 -3.17 11.37
C ILE A 268 -4.60 -2.32 12.63
N GLN A 269 -5.79 -1.93 13.09
CA GLN A 269 -6.00 -1.14 14.30
C GLN A 269 -5.39 -1.82 15.54
N GLU A 270 -5.52 -3.13 15.65
CA GLU A 270 -4.94 -3.88 16.77
C GLU A 270 -3.41 -3.91 16.75
N LYS A 271 -2.81 -3.95 15.55
CA LYS A 271 -1.34 -4.01 15.40
C LYS A 271 -0.68 -2.64 15.37
N CYS A 272 -1.39 -1.64 14.86
CA CYS A 272 -0.87 -0.31 14.59
C CYS A 272 -2.02 0.74 14.62
N PRO A 273 -2.53 1.08 15.83
CA PRO A 273 -3.76 1.86 15.96
C PRO A 273 -3.69 3.26 15.32
N GLY A 274 -2.51 3.91 15.39
CA GLY A 274 -2.34 5.23 14.79
C GLY A 274 -2.51 5.30 13.28
N ILE A 275 -2.44 4.16 12.57
CA ILE A 275 -2.66 4.16 11.13
C ILE A 275 -4.14 4.37 10.84
N VAL A 276 -5.05 3.63 11.46
CA VAL A 276 -6.49 3.79 11.17
C VAL A 276 -7.00 5.12 11.69
N ASP A 277 -6.54 5.57 12.87
CA ASP A 277 -6.89 6.90 13.39
C ASP A 277 -6.56 8.02 12.38
N LEU A 278 -5.45 7.87 11.64
CA LEU A 278 -5.05 8.79 10.58
C LEU A 278 -5.93 8.65 9.33
N LEU A 279 -6.33 7.43 8.96
CA LEU A 279 -7.16 7.20 7.77
C LEU A 279 -8.63 7.63 7.97
N ASP A 280 -9.13 7.59 9.20
CA ASP A 280 -10.47 8.08 9.54
C ASP A 280 -10.54 9.62 9.52
N GLU A 281 -9.45 10.31 9.89
CA GLU A 281 -9.37 11.77 9.91
C GLU A 281 -8.14 12.32 9.14
N PRO A 282 -7.98 12.03 7.82
CA PRO A 282 -6.73 12.26 7.08
C PRO A 282 -6.35 13.74 6.93
N THR A 283 -7.31 14.65 7.13
CA THR A 283 -7.08 16.10 7.08
C THR A 283 -6.68 16.70 8.43
N LYS A 284 -6.80 15.95 9.52
CA LYS A 284 -6.48 16.45 10.86
C LYS A 284 -4.95 16.43 11.06
N PRO A 285 -4.34 17.57 11.43
CA PRO A 285 -2.92 17.59 11.73
C PRO A 285 -2.61 16.73 12.96
N GLN A 286 -1.88 15.63 12.75
CA GLN A 286 -1.43 14.72 13.81
C GLN A 286 0.05 14.40 13.60
N THR A 287 0.81 14.33 14.69
CA THR A 287 2.21 13.91 14.65
C THR A 287 2.34 12.39 14.82
N PRO A 288 3.49 11.79 14.47
CA PRO A 288 3.75 10.39 14.80
C PRO A 288 3.62 10.08 16.29
N GLN A 289 3.83 11.06 17.17
CA GLN A 289 3.66 10.86 18.61
C GLN A 289 2.19 10.76 19.02
N ASP A 290 1.32 11.59 18.43
CA ASP A 290 -0.13 11.56 18.69
C ASP A 290 -0.73 10.23 18.24
N LEU A 291 -0.18 9.66 17.17
CA LEU A 291 -0.60 8.38 16.58
C LEU A 291 0.13 7.16 17.18
N HIS A 292 1.03 7.34 18.15
CA HIS A 292 1.85 6.24 18.69
C HIS A 292 2.70 5.51 17.62
N LEU A 293 3.11 6.19 16.55
CA LEU A 293 3.91 5.67 15.43
C LEU A 293 5.39 6.01 15.54
N LYS A 294 5.92 6.26 16.75
CA LYS A 294 7.35 6.60 16.95
C LYS A 294 8.31 5.55 16.39
N ASP A 295 7.94 4.28 16.44
CA ASP A 295 8.77 3.17 15.93
C ASP A 295 8.88 3.13 14.39
N TRP A 296 8.13 4.00 13.69
CA TRP A 296 8.19 4.17 12.24
C TRP A 296 9.24 5.21 11.79
N LEU A 297 9.95 5.81 12.74
CA LEU A 297 10.96 6.83 12.50
C LEU A 297 12.33 6.18 12.58
N ARG A 298 13.15 6.36 11.53
CA ARG A 298 14.56 5.98 11.60
C ARG A 298 15.29 6.88 12.60
N PRO A 299 16.42 6.42 13.18
CA PRO A 299 17.14 7.19 14.19
C PRO A 299 17.79 8.47 13.68
N THR A 300 18.05 8.59 12.37
CA THR A 300 18.68 9.79 11.79
C THR A 300 17.65 10.88 11.54
N GLU A 301 17.95 12.10 11.97
CA GLU A 301 17.05 13.26 11.87
C GLU A 301 17.19 14.03 10.54
N ASP A 302 17.47 13.32 9.45
CA ASP A 302 17.75 13.87 8.12
C ASP A 302 16.56 13.80 7.15
N PHE A 303 15.35 13.55 7.66
CA PHE A 303 14.10 13.63 6.91
C PHE A 303 13.35 14.93 7.18
N ILE A 304 12.48 15.31 6.25
CA ILE A 304 11.59 16.46 6.39
C ILE A 304 10.66 16.23 7.59
N GLY A 305 10.60 17.22 8.48
CA GLY A 305 9.81 17.16 9.72
C GLY A 305 10.60 16.72 10.96
N ALA A 306 11.80 16.12 10.80
CA ALA A 306 12.60 15.64 11.94
C ALA A 306 12.90 16.75 12.97
N ARG A 307 13.29 17.93 12.49
CA ARG A 307 13.58 19.08 13.36
C ARG A 307 12.37 19.53 14.19
N ALA A 308 11.20 19.58 13.59
CA ALA A 308 9.98 19.98 14.31
C ALA A 308 9.63 18.98 15.42
N LEU A 309 9.86 17.68 15.17
CA LEU A 309 9.69 16.63 16.18
C LEU A 309 10.71 16.73 17.32
N ALA A 310 11.96 17.13 17.03
CA ALA A 310 13.03 17.28 18.01
C ALA A 310 12.85 18.53 18.90
N ASP A 311 12.45 19.66 18.31
CA ASP A 311 12.33 20.95 19.00
C ASP A 311 11.11 21.00 19.96
N GLY A 312 10.24 19.97 19.95
CA GLY A 312 9.00 19.93 20.73
C GLY A 312 8.04 21.09 20.42
N GLN A 313 8.31 21.84 19.35
CA GLN A 313 7.52 22.96 18.88
C GLN A 313 6.31 22.42 18.12
N ILE A 314 5.28 22.04 18.87
CA ILE A 314 3.93 21.91 18.33
C ILE A 314 3.26 23.28 18.54
N PRO A 315 2.63 23.90 17.52
CA PRO A 315 1.79 25.07 17.70
C PRO A 315 0.58 24.79 18.63
#